data_AF-A0A7X7V1Z3-F1
#
_entry.id   AF-A0A7X7V1Z3-F1
#
_cell.length_a   1.000
_cell.length_b   1.000
_cell.length_c   1.000
_cell.angle_alpha   90.00
_cell.angle_beta   90.00
_cell.angle_gamma   90.00
#
_symmetry.space_group_name_H-M   'P 1'
#
loop_
_entity.id
_entity.type
_entity.pdbx_description
1 polymer ?
#
loop_
_entity_poly.entity_id
_entity_poly.type
_entity_poly.pdbx_seq_one_letter_code
_entity_poly.pdbx_strand_id
1 'polypeptide(L)'
;EQEVIRQAQKILAGIHQIPCTGCHYCTGGCPMKINIPDLFADMNMKLIYDNTEKAKKNYAMDIKSGSGRASDCVQCGQCEMQCPQHIEIRSWLKQIAETLE
;
A
#
# COMPACT_ATOMS: atom_id res chain seq x y z
N GLU A 1 0.35 -29.84 -17.71
CA GLU A 1 1.11 -28.58 -17.55
C GLU A 1 0.20 -27.35 -17.43
N GLN A 2 -0.61 -27.02 -18.45
CA GLN A 2 -1.50 -25.85 -18.41
C GLN A 2 -2.49 -25.82 -17.23
N GLU A 3 -2.98 -26.99 -16.79
CA GLU A 3 -3.88 -27.06 -15.62
C GLU A 3 -3.19 -26.64 -14.31
N VAL A 4 -1.93 -27.02 -14.12
CA VAL A 4 -1.14 -26.64 -12.93
C VAL A 4 -0.91 -25.12 -12.92
N ILE A 5 -0.63 -24.54 -14.09
CA ILE A 5 -0.49 -23.08 -14.25
C ILE A 5 -1.80 -22.37 -13.87
N ARG A 6 -2.94 -22.86 -14.36
CA ARG A 6 -4.26 -22.28 -14.06
C ARG A 6 -4.61 -22.37 -12.58
N GLN A 7 -4.25 -23.47 -11.91
CA GLN A 7 -4.43 -23.63 -10.47
C GLN A 7 -3.57 -22.63 -9.68
N ALA A 8 -2.30 -22.48 -10.05
CA ALA A 8 -1.41 -21.50 -9.41
C ALA A 8 -1.95 -20.06 -9.58
N GLN A 9 -2.42 -19.70 -10.78
CA GLN A 9 -3.03 -18.39 -11.04
C GLN A 9 -4.24 -18.12 -10.15
N LYS A 10 -5.12 -19.10 -9.95
CA LYS A 10 -6.28 -18.96 -9.06
C LYS A 10 -5.89 -18.73 -7.61
N ILE A 11 -4.90 -19.48 -7.11
CA ILE A 11 -4.41 -19.34 -5.74
C ILE A 11 -3.83 -17.93 -5.53
N LEU A 12 -2.98 -17.48 -6.46
CA LEU A 12 -2.36 -16.15 -6.39
C LEU A 12 -3.38 -15.01 -6.50
N ALA A 13 -4.38 -15.15 -7.37
CA ALA A 13 -5.46 -14.16 -7.50
C ALA A 13 -6.37 -14.09 -6.27
N GLY A 14 -6.41 -15.15 -5.45
CA GLY A 14 -7.17 -15.18 -4.19
C GLY A 14 -6.46 -14.50 -3.02
N ILE A 15 -5.19 -14.10 -3.16
CA ILE A 15 -4.46 -13.39 -2.11
C ILE A 15 -5.00 -11.96 -2.03
N HIS A 16 -5.61 -11.62 -0.91
CA HIS A 16 -6.07 -10.26 -0.67
C HIS A 16 -4.87 -9.38 -0.34
N GLN A 17 -4.46 -8.53 -1.29
CA GLN A 17 -3.33 -7.61 -1.16
C GLN A 17 -3.55 -6.36 -2.01
N ILE A 18 -2.88 -5.28 -1.66
CA ILE A 18 -2.73 -4.10 -2.50
C ILE A 18 -1.75 -4.45 -3.63
N PRO A 19 -2.13 -4.34 -4.92
CA PRO A 19 -1.27 -4.72 -6.06
C PRO A 19 -0.23 -3.63 -6.37
N CYS A 20 0.49 -3.17 -5.36
CA CYS A 20 1.55 -2.18 -5.49
C CYS A 20 2.85 -2.83 -5.97
N THR A 21 3.51 -2.22 -6.94
CA THR A 21 4.80 -2.70 -7.47
C THR A 21 6.02 -2.01 -6.87
N GLY A 22 5.83 -1.02 -5.99
CA GLY A 22 6.95 -0.29 -5.39
C GLY A 22 7.67 0.68 -6.35
N CYS A 23 7.01 1.17 -7.40
CA CYS A 23 7.66 2.00 -8.44
C CYS A 23 7.92 3.47 -8.06
N HIS A 24 7.37 3.95 -6.93
CA HIS A 24 7.50 5.33 -6.42
C HIS A 24 6.99 6.48 -7.33
N TYR A 25 6.29 6.23 -8.44
CA TYR A 25 5.73 7.33 -9.27
C TYR A 25 4.73 8.23 -8.52
N CYS A 26 4.09 7.70 -7.47
CA CYS A 26 3.14 8.42 -6.65
C CYS A 26 3.77 9.34 -5.56
N THR A 27 5.08 9.27 -5.31
CA THR A 27 5.70 9.98 -4.17
C THR A 27 6.09 11.42 -4.51
N GLY A 28 6.57 11.68 -5.73
CA GLY A 28 7.14 12.98 -6.10
C GLY A 28 6.15 14.17 -6.10
N GLY A 29 4.87 13.91 -6.36
CA GLY A 29 3.82 14.94 -6.41
C GLY A 29 3.02 15.11 -5.11
N CYS A 30 3.32 14.34 -4.06
CA CYS A 30 2.52 14.39 -2.84
C CYS A 30 2.83 15.65 -2.01
N PRO A 31 1.88 16.58 -1.79
CA PRO A 31 2.13 17.78 -0.99
C PRO A 31 2.48 17.46 0.48
N MET A 32 2.01 16.30 0.95
CA MET A 32 2.23 15.81 2.31
C MET A 32 3.45 14.89 2.41
N LYS A 33 4.18 14.66 1.31
CA LYS A 33 5.39 13.83 1.26
C LYS A 33 5.16 12.42 1.82
N ILE A 34 4.00 11.83 1.54
CA ILE A 34 3.64 10.48 1.98
C ILE A 34 4.38 9.47 1.10
N ASN A 35 5.11 8.54 1.71
CA ASN A 35 5.78 7.46 0.99
C ASN A 35 4.82 6.27 0.77
N ILE A 36 3.87 6.47 -0.16
CA ILE A 36 2.76 5.53 -0.41
C ILE A 36 3.22 4.07 -0.62
N PRO A 37 4.30 3.77 -1.39
CA PRO A 37 4.75 2.39 -1.56
C PRO A 37 5.08 1.65 -0.27
N ASP A 38 5.76 2.30 0.67
CA ASP A 38 6.19 1.67 1.93
C ASP A 38 4.97 1.43 2.84
N LEU A 39 4.08 2.42 2.94
CA LEU A 39 2.80 2.28 3.65
C LEU A 39 1.94 1.13 3.08
N PHE A 40 1.98 0.92 1.76
CA PHE A 40 1.28 -0.20 1.11
C PHE A 40 1.95 -1.54 1.41
N ALA A 41 3.28 -1.58 1.49
CA ALA A 41 4.00 -2.77 1.92
C ALA A 41 3.63 -3.16 3.37
N ASP A 42 3.46 -2.17 4.25
CA ASP A 42 3.02 -2.40 5.63
C ASP A 42 1.60 -2.93 5.71
N MET A 43 0.68 -2.36 4.93
CA MET A 43 -0.68 -2.89 4.87
C MET A 43 -0.69 -4.31 4.29
N ASN A 44 0.13 -4.61 3.28
CA ASN A 44 0.27 -5.96 2.74
C ASN A 44 0.86 -6.94 3.76
N MET A 45 1.73 -6.49 4.68
CA MET A 45 2.19 -7.31 5.80
C MET A 45 1.01 -7.80 6.65
N LYS A 46 0.03 -6.94 6.89
CA LYS A 46 -1.23 -7.34 7.53
C LYS A 46 -2.08 -8.22 6.63
N LEU A 47 -2.38 -7.80 5.39
CA LEU A 47 -3.36 -8.47 4.55
C LEU A 47 -2.95 -9.88 4.13
N ILE A 48 -1.66 -10.11 3.88
CA ILE A 48 -1.13 -11.40 3.40
C ILE A 48 -0.84 -12.35 4.56
N TYR A 49 -0.29 -11.84 5.68
CA TYR A 49 0.22 -12.67 6.77
C TYR A 49 -0.61 -12.58 8.07
N ASP A 50 -1.70 -11.81 8.07
CA ASP A 50 -2.52 -11.49 9.24
C ASP A 50 -1.71 -10.92 10.43
N ASN A 51 -0.55 -10.29 10.14
CA ASN A 51 0.39 -9.82 11.16
C ASN A 51 0.28 -8.32 11.39
N THR A 52 -0.79 -7.92 12.08
CA THR A 52 -1.07 -6.51 12.38
C THR A 52 0.02 -5.88 13.26
N GLU A 53 0.59 -6.60 14.22
CA GLU A 53 1.63 -6.07 15.10
C GLU A 53 2.90 -5.68 14.33
N LYS A 54 3.33 -6.53 13.39
CA LYS A 54 4.49 -6.24 12.53
C LYS A 54 4.18 -5.10 11.56
N ALA A 55 2.98 -5.07 10.99
CA ALA A 55 2.53 -3.97 10.13
C ALA A 55 2.58 -2.62 10.86
N LYS A 56 2.06 -2.53 12.09
CA LYS A 56 2.12 -1.30 12.92
C LYS A 56 3.55 -0.91 13.27
N LYS A 57 4.42 -1.88 13.59
CA LYS A 57 5.83 -1.61 13.88
C LYS A 57 6.57 -1.04 12.68
N ASN A 58 6.38 -1.63 11.50
CA ASN A 58 6.98 -1.12 10.27
C ASN A 58 6.46 0.28 9.93
N TYR A 59 5.13 0.46 9.97
CA TYR A 59 4.49 1.75 9.74
C TYR A 59 5.11 2.86 10.62
N ALA A 60 5.25 2.59 11.92
CA ALA A 60 5.87 3.51 12.87
C ALA A 60 7.36 3.81 12.56
N MET A 61 8.09 2.88 11.91
CA MET A 61 9.46 3.12 11.46
C MET A 61 9.49 3.99 10.20
N ASP A 62 8.60 3.75 9.24
CA ASP A 62 8.60 4.43 7.95
C ASP A 62 8.15 5.90 8.06
N ILE A 63 7.30 6.21 9.05
CA ILE A 63 6.89 7.61 9.34
C ILE A 63 7.85 8.36 10.29
N LYS A 64 8.81 7.69 10.95
CA LYS A 64 9.72 8.34 11.92
C LYS A 64 10.67 9.35 11.28
N SER A 65 10.93 9.21 9.99
CA SER A 65 11.93 9.99 9.23
C SER A 65 11.44 11.36 8.74
N GLY A 66 10.27 11.82 9.17
CA GLY A 66 9.63 13.03 8.64
C GLY A 66 8.86 12.81 7.34
N SER A 67 8.61 11.54 6.98
CA SER A 67 7.64 11.17 5.94
C SER A 67 6.22 11.46 6.41
N GLY A 68 5.34 11.87 5.49
CA GLY A 68 3.93 12.09 5.80
C GLY A 68 3.22 10.80 6.23
N ARG A 69 2.27 10.91 7.16
CA ARG A 69 1.43 9.82 7.64
C ARG A 69 0.30 9.52 6.66
N ALA A 70 -0.32 8.36 6.79
CA ALA A 70 -1.50 8.03 6.01
C ALA A 70 -2.66 9.00 6.32
N SER A 71 -2.84 9.37 7.59
CA SER A 71 -3.81 10.37 8.05
C SER A 71 -3.61 11.77 7.47
N ASP A 72 -2.40 12.09 7.01
CA ASP A 72 -2.08 13.41 6.48
C ASP A 72 -2.64 13.61 5.07
N CYS A 73 -3.14 12.56 4.41
CA CYS A 73 -3.61 12.61 3.04
C CYS A 73 -4.76 13.64 2.85
N VAL A 74 -4.47 14.73 2.14
CA VAL A 74 -5.45 15.76 1.75
C VAL A 74 -6.29 15.39 0.52
N GLN A 75 -6.26 14.13 0.10
CA GLN A 75 -7.05 13.59 -1.01
C GLN A 75 -6.87 14.29 -2.38
N CYS A 76 -5.72 14.91 -2.62
CA CYS A 76 -5.45 15.68 -3.85
C CYS A 76 -5.52 14.88 -5.18
N GLY A 77 -5.43 13.55 -5.13
CA GLY A 77 -5.58 12.67 -6.30
C GLY A 77 -4.36 12.58 -7.25
N GLN A 78 -3.30 13.36 -7.02
CA GLN A 78 -2.10 13.34 -7.87
C GLN A 78 -1.43 11.96 -7.95
N CYS A 79 -1.39 11.24 -6.84
CA CYS A 79 -0.82 9.91 -6.76
C CYS A 79 -1.53 8.88 -7.65
N GLU A 80 -2.87 8.96 -7.73
CA GLU A 80 -3.69 8.04 -8.53
C GLU A 80 -3.48 8.27 -10.03
N MET A 81 -3.36 9.54 -10.46
CA MET A 81 -3.07 9.87 -11.86
C MET A 81 -1.72 9.35 -12.33
N GLN A 82 -0.73 9.27 -11.44
CA GLN A 82 0.62 8.77 -11.74
C GLN A 82 0.74 7.25 -11.56
N CYS A 83 -0.27 6.58 -11.02
CA CYS A 83 -0.19 5.15 -10.70
C CYS A 83 -0.42 4.30 -11.97
N PRO A 84 0.59 3.57 -12.47
CA PRO A 84 0.44 2.74 -13.66
C PRO A 84 -0.41 1.49 -13.41
N GLN A 85 -0.68 1.17 -12.14
CA GLN A 85 -1.53 0.05 -11.73
C GLN A 85 -2.98 0.50 -11.45
N HIS A 86 -3.30 1.79 -11.64
CA HIS A 86 -4.63 2.36 -11.39
C HIS A 86 -5.20 2.03 -10.01
N ILE A 87 -4.35 2.02 -8.99
CA ILE A 87 -4.75 1.74 -7.61
C ILE A 87 -5.50 2.95 -7.04
N GLU A 88 -6.61 2.70 -6.32
CA GLU A 88 -7.35 3.71 -5.56
C GLU A 88 -6.57 4.14 -4.31
N ILE A 89 -5.47 4.86 -4.50
CA ILE A 89 -4.49 5.14 -3.45
C ILE A 89 -5.13 5.86 -2.26
N ARG A 90 -6.04 6.80 -2.49
CA ARG A 90 -6.67 7.57 -1.41
C ARG A 90 -7.54 6.70 -0.51
N SER A 91 -8.26 5.74 -1.09
CA SER A 91 -9.06 4.78 -0.33
C SER A 91 -8.19 3.91 0.56
N TRP A 92 -7.07 3.42 0.02
CA TRP A 92 -6.09 2.64 0.78
C TRP A 92 -5.41 3.43 1.88
N LEU A 93 -5.00 4.68 1.63
CA LEU A 93 -4.42 5.53 2.67
C LEU A 93 -5.38 5.75 3.84
N LYS A 94 -6.68 5.92 3.57
CA LYS A 94 -7.69 6.01 4.63
C LYS A 94 -7.75 4.72 5.45
N GLN A 95 -7.78 3.56 4.80
CA GLN A 95 -7.80 2.26 5.50
C GLN A 95 -6.52 2.03 6.31
N ILE A 96 -5.37 2.47 5.79
CA ILE A 96 -4.08 2.38 6.48
C ILE A 96 -4.10 3.24 7.75
N ALA A 97 -4.61 4.47 7.66
CA ALA A 97 -4.75 5.34 8.82
C ALA A 97 -5.66 4.72 9.89
N GLU A 98 -6.77 4.09 9.50
CA GLU A 98 -7.69 3.43 10.44
C GLU A 98 -7.10 2.16 11.08
N THR A 99 -6.20 1.48 10.36
CA THR A 99 -5.73 0.14 10.75
C THR A 99 -4.37 0.14 11.43
N LEU A 100 -3.42 0.94 10.94
CA LEU A 100 -2.01 0.88 11.32
C LEU A 100 -1.53 2.02 12.20
N GLU A 101 -2.23 3.17 12.18
CA GLU A 101 -2.01 4.23 13.16
C GLU A 101 -2.59 3.87 14.54
#